data_AF-A0A344UKX2-F1
#
_entry.id   AF-A0A344UKX2-F1
#
_cell.length_a   1.000
_cell.length_b   1.000
_cell.length_c   1.000
_cell.angle_alpha   90.00
_cell.angle_beta   90.00
_cell.angle_gamma   90.00
#
_symmetry.space_group_name_H-M   'P 1'
#
loop_
_entity.id
_entity.type
_entity.pdbx_description
1 polymer ?
#
loop_
_entity_poly.entity_id
_entity_poly.type
_entity_poly.pdbx_seq_one_letter_code
_entity_poly.pdbx_strand_id
1 'polypeptide(L)'
;MTFATSFAANSPLVCNPDYDSYVDRKAGQGDAIMSQGISVLYQFMTLFNDLAQGKYDQMSAKADRARDSQQAANQVDAILSRLKEAGDRGQLPPAVVDYMRQKGIQVDGKSIDDFLKDSNPAQPFLDKLRDKIAAAGPEGMRSDSWQDVVSYMDQHGIKVDGQKCADYIWGLPEVGQKSGQNISREHMQHIADVLAEATEGLDKGQLDMVKSALETDSGRCSDFVTQAQLQIQKTMQSYNVCVSLINSMSSLLAEMNKSISQNIR
;
A
#
# COMPACT_ATOMS: atom_id res chain seq x y z
N MET A 1 -111.93 8.61 -32.31
CA MET A 1 -110.93 8.49 -31.21
C MET A 1 -109.57 8.79 -31.81
N THR A 2 -108.76 9.58 -31.12
CA THR A 2 -107.51 10.15 -31.65
C THR A 2 -106.35 9.66 -30.80
N PHE A 3 -105.31 9.12 -31.44
CA PHE A 3 -104.04 8.79 -30.80
C PHE A 3 -102.91 9.42 -31.61
N ALA A 4 -101.94 10.03 -30.93
CA ALA A 4 -101.01 11.00 -31.51
C ALA A 4 -99.61 10.43 -31.76
N THR A 5 -98.89 11.02 -32.70
CA THR A 5 -97.51 10.70 -33.08
C THR A 5 -96.51 11.69 -32.46
N SER A 6 -95.68 11.20 -31.52
CA SER A 6 -94.54 11.90 -30.88
C SER A 6 -93.81 10.89 -29.97
N PHE A 7 -92.49 10.90 -29.71
CA PHE A 7 -91.35 11.77 -30.03
C PHE A 7 -90.11 10.88 -30.36
N ALA A 8 -88.87 11.38 -30.47
CA ALA A 8 -88.30 12.33 -31.45
C ALA A 8 -86.78 12.51 -31.16
N ALA A 9 -85.95 12.66 -32.20
CA ALA A 9 -84.52 13.03 -32.18
C ALA A 9 -83.51 12.15 -31.39
N ASN A 10 -82.34 11.91 -32.00
CA ASN A 10 -81.15 11.48 -31.26
C ASN A 10 -80.72 12.60 -30.29
N SER A 11 -80.51 12.27 -29.02
CA SER A 11 -79.72 13.12 -28.12
C SER A 11 -78.26 13.15 -28.57
N PRO A 12 -77.58 14.31 -28.61
CA PRO A 12 -76.13 14.35 -28.77
C PRO A 12 -75.44 13.75 -27.53
N LEU A 13 -74.26 13.16 -27.74
CA LEU A 13 -73.42 12.68 -26.64
C LEU A 13 -72.94 13.87 -25.80
N VAL A 14 -73.42 13.97 -24.56
CA VAL A 14 -73.01 15.00 -23.61
C VAL A 14 -71.61 14.66 -23.08
N CYS A 15 -70.63 15.53 -23.32
CA CYS A 15 -69.33 15.46 -22.66
C CYS A 15 -69.51 15.71 -21.16
N ASN A 16 -68.88 14.88 -20.32
CA ASN A 16 -68.98 15.01 -18.87
C ASN A 16 -68.02 16.11 -18.35
N PRO A 17 -68.51 17.20 -17.73
CA PRO A 17 -67.65 18.28 -17.23
C PRO A 17 -66.58 17.83 -16.21
N ASP A 18 -66.84 16.77 -15.46
CA ASP A 18 -65.87 16.23 -14.50
C ASP A 18 -64.67 15.56 -15.19
N TYR A 19 -64.79 15.15 -16.47
CA TYR A 19 -63.73 14.45 -17.18
C TYR A 19 -62.52 15.35 -17.44
N ASP A 20 -62.73 16.55 -17.98
CA ASP A 20 -61.64 17.48 -18.27
C ASP A 20 -60.90 17.89 -16.98
N SER A 21 -61.63 18.16 -15.89
CA SER A 21 -61.02 18.49 -14.59
C SER A 21 -60.25 17.31 -13.94
N TYR A 22 -60.62 16.07 -14.27
CA TYR A 22 -59.88 14.87 -13.88
C TYR A 22 -58.62 14.67 -14.73
N VAL A 23 -58.71 14.91 -16.04
CA VAL A 23 -57.57 14.82 -16.98
C VAL A 23 -56.53 15.90 -16.68
N ASP A 24 -56.95 17.16 -16.49
CA ASP A 24 -56.06 18.29 -16.17
C ASP A 24 -55.33 18.07 -14.82
N ARG A 25 -56.07 17.62 -13.79
CA ARG A 25 -55.47 17.23 -12.50
C ARG A 25 -54.50 16.05 -12.64
N LYS A 26 -54.69 15.14 -13.60
CA LYS A 26 -53.72 14.07 -13.90
C LYS A 26 -52.53 14.55 -14.73
N ALA A 27 -52.70 15.53 -15.62
CA ALA A 27 -51.59 16.12 -16.37
C ALA A 27 -50.58 16.78 -15.42
N GLY A 28 -51.06 17.58 -14.46
CA GLY A 28 -50.23 18.17 -13.41
C GLY A 28 -49.55 17.15 -12.47
N GLN A 29 -50.14 15.96 -12.29
CA GLN A 29 -49.51 14.85 -11.58
C GLN A 29 -48.42 14.14 -12.42
N GLY A 30 -48.59 14.06 -13.74
CA GLY A 30 -47.60 13.48 -14.65
C GLY A 30 -46.29 14.25 -14.67
N ASP A 31 -46.37 15.59 -14.76
CA ASP A 31 -45.20 16.48 -14.69
C ASP A 31 -44.47 16.36 -13.34
N ALA A 32 -45.22 16.33 -12.23
CA ALA A 32 -44.65 16.13 -10.89
C ALA A 32 -43.91 14.78 -10.75
N ILE A 33 -44.45 13.69 -11.30
CA ILE A 33 -43.81 12.36 -11.25
C ILE A 33 -42.54 12.31 -12.11
N MET A 34 -42.55 12.90 -13.31
CA MET A 34 -41.36 12.92 -14.17
C MET A 34 -40.28 13.87 -13.62
N SER A 35 -40.66 15.01 -13.07
CA SER A 35 -39.76 15.95 -12.38
C SER A 35 -39.09 15.30 -11.15
N GLN A 36 -39.86 14.54 -10.35
CA GLN A 36 -39.29 13.72 -9.26
C GLN A 36 -38.34 12.64 -9.78
N GLY A 37 -38.67 11.94 -10.86
CA GLY A 37 -37.79 10.96 -11.49
C GLY A 37 -36.46 11.55 -11.98
N ILE A 38 -36.51 12.72 -12.63
CA ILE A 38 -35.32 13.48 -13.07
C ILE A 38 -34.48 13.92 -11.86
N SER A 39 -35.11 14.37 -10.77
CA SER A 39 -34.41 14.74 -9.52
C SER A 39 -33.63 13.55 -8.92
N VAL A 40 -34.20 12.35 -8.92
CA VAL A 40 -33.52 11.12 -8.47
C VAL A 40 -32.36 10.75 -9.39
N LEU A 41 -32.50 10.91 -10.71
CA LEU A 41 -31.39 10.68 -11.66
C LEU A 41 -30.24 11.66 -11.45
N TYR A 42 -30.52 12.94 -11.15
CA TYR A 42 -29.49 13.90 -10.77
C TYR A 42 -28.79 13.53 -9.45
N GLN A 43 -29.53 13.06 -8.44
CA GLN A 43 -28.94 12.55 -7.18
C GLN A 43 -27.99 11.37 -7.43
N PHE A 44 -28.36 10.43 -8.32
CA PHE A 44 -27.46 9.35 -8.72
C PHE A 44 -26.23 9.85 -9.49
N MET A 45 -26.37 10.86 -10.36
CA MET A 45 -25.22 11.47 -11.04
C MET A 45 -24.26 12.14 -10.06
N THR A 46 -24.74 12.86 -9.04
CA THR A 46 -23.91 13.42 -7.97
C THR A 46 -23.19 12.30 -7.20
N LEU A 47 -23.92 11.27 -6.76
CA LEU A 47 -23.34 10.12 -6.04
C LEU A 47 -22.28 9.38 -6.87
N PHE A 48 -22.48 9.23 -8.17
CA PHE A 48 -21.49 8.64 -9.08
C PHE A 48 -20.26 9.54 -9.27
N ASN A 49 -20.42 10.87 -9.32
CA ASN A 49 -19.30 11.80 -9.35
C ASN A 49 -18.47 11.72 -8.07
N ASP A 50 -19.12 11.74 -6.90
CA ASP A 50 -18.43 11.69 -5.60
C ASP A 50 -17.71 10.35 -5.39
N LEU A 51 -18.35 9.24 -5.78
CA LEU A 51 -17.76 7.90 -5.75
C LEU A 51 -16.62 7.75 -6.76
N ALA A 52 -16.69 8.41 -7.92
CA ALA A 52 -15.58 8.47 -8.87
C ALA A 52 -14.41 9.27 -8.28
N GLN A 53 -14.64 10.47 -7.74
CA GLN A 53 -13.59 11.32 -7.15
C GLN A 53 -12.85 10.59 -6.02
N GLY A 54 -13.58 10.05 -5.03
CA GLY A 54 -12.99 9.30 -3.92
C GLY A 54 -12.24 8.03 -4.37
N LYS A 55 -12.56 7.49 -5.56
CA LYS A 55 -11.79 6.40 -6.19
C LYS A 55 -10.57 6.89 -6.94
N TYR A 56 -10.63 8.05 -7.62
CA TYR A 56 -9.46 8.70 -8.23
C TYR A 56 -8.41 9.06 -7.17
N ASP A 57 -8.83 9.63 -6.03
CA ASP A 57 -7.92 10.02 -4.95
C ASP A 57 -7.17 8.81 -4.38
N GLN A 58 -7.91 7.72 -4.09
CA GLN A 58 -7.34 6.44 -3.64
C GLN A 58 -6.42 5.83 -4.71
N MET A 59 -6.81 5.90 -5.99
CA MET A 59 -6.02 5.38 -7.11
C MET A 59 -4.70 6.14 -7.27
N SER A 60 -4.69 7.47 -7.16
CA SER A 60 -3.44 8.25 -7.23
C SER A 60 -2.51 7.89 -6.08
N ALA A 61 -2.99 8.00 -4.83
CA ALA A 61 -2.18 7.69 -3.65
C ALA A 61 -1.61 6.26 -3.64
N LYS A 62 -2.31 5.30 -4.28
CA LYS A 62 -1.82 3.92 -4.48
C LYS A 62 -0.88 3.76 -5.67
N ALA A 63 -1.09 4.49 -6.76
CA ALA A 63 -0.15 4.51 -7.89
C ALA A 63 1.20 5.12 -7.49
N ASP A 64 1.18 6.18 -6.67
CA ASP A 64 2.38 6.82 -6.15
C ASP A 64 3.10 5.90 -5.15
N ARG A 65 2.39 5.27 -4.20
CA ARG A 65 2.97 4.23 -3.32
C ARG A 65 3.57 3.05 -4.12
N ALA A 66 2.94 2.61 -5.20
CA ALA A 66 3.48 1.54 -6.03
C ALA A 66 4.82 1.95 -6.68
N ARG A 67 4.89 3.16 -7.25
CA ARG A 67 6.12 3.72 -7.83
C ARG A 67 7.23 3.86 -6.78
N ASP A 68 6.91 4.41 -5.61
CA ASP A 68 7.86 4.63 -4.52
C ASP A 68 8.39 3.29 -3.97
N SER A 69 7.50 2.33 -3.69
CA SER A 69 7.88 0.98 -3.23
C SER A 69 8.75 0.26 -4.27
N GLN A 70 8.48 0.42 -5.57
CA GLN A 70 9.34 -0.13 -6.62
C GLN A 70 10.70 0.58 -6.71
N GLN A 71 10.75 1.91 -6.56
CA GLN A 71 12.03 2.64 -6.52
C GLN A 71 12.88 2.21 -5.31
N ALA A 72 12.26 2.00 -4.14
CA ALA A 72 12.93 1.46 -2.97
C ALA A 72 13.44 0.03 -3.22
N ALA A 73 12.63 -0.86 -3.81
CA ALA A 73 13.07 -2.22 -4.17
C ALA A 73 14.28 -2.21 -5.12
N ASN A 74 14.25 -1.32 -6.12
CA ASN A 74 15.36 -1.15 -7.07
C ASN A 74 16.65 -0.61 -6.40
N GLN A 75 16.54 0.19 -5.32
CA GLN A 75 17.70 0.62 -4.53
C GLN A 75 18.32 -0.54 -3.73
N VAL A 76 17.49 -1.44 -3.20
CA VAL A 76 17.96 -2.67 -2.53
C VAL A 76 18.61 -3.63 -3.52
N ASP A 77 18.01 -3.81 -4.71
CA ASP A 77 18.59 -4.60 -5.81
C ASP A 77 19.95 -4.06 -6.29
N ALA A 78 20.09 -2.73 -6.35
CA ALA A 78 21.35 -2.06 -6.67
C ALA A 78 22.47 -2.24 -5.61
N ILE A 79 22.12 -2.72 -4.41
CA ILE A 79 23.07 -3.20 -3.38
C ILE A 79 23.30 -4.70 -3.56
N LEU A 80 22.23 -5.49 -3.65
CA LEU A 80 22.26 -6.96 -3.81
C LEU A 80 23.13 -7.41 -5.00
N SER A 81 23.09 -6.67 -6.11
CA SER A 81 23.90 -6.89 -7.32
C SER A 81 25.40 -6.62 -7.14
N ARG A 82 25.81 -5.96 -6.05
CA ARG A 82 27.24 -5.74 -5.68
C ARG A 82 27.77 -6.85 -4.75
N LEU A 83 26.88 -7.52 -4.03
CA LEU A 83 27.18 -8.63 -3.13
C LEU A 83 27.42 -9.90 -3.96
N LYS A 84 28.65 -10.39 -3.95
CA LYS A 84 29.10 -11.54 -4.75
C LYS A 84 28.75 -12.84 -4.04
N GLU A 85 29.14 -12.95 -2.78
CA GLU A 85 28.93 -14.13 -1.93
C GLU A 85 27.69 -13.96 -1.05
N ALA A 86 27.19 -15.06 -0.48
CA ALA A 86 26.00 -15.02 0.38
C ALA A 86 26.25 -14.37 1.75
N GLY A 87 27.51 -14.38 2.21
CA GLY A 87 27.96 -13.71 3.43
C GLY A 87 28.37 -12.26 3.25
N ASP A 88 28.41 -11.74 2.01
CA ASP A 88 28.64 -10.31 1.77
C ASP A 88 27.46 -9.51 2.34
N ARG A 89 27.76 -8.41 3.06
CA ARG A 89 26.77 -7.58 3.74
C ARG A 89 26.65 -6.19 3.12
N GLY A 90 25.46 -5.63 3.16
CA GLY A 90 25.13 -4.31 2.62
C GLY A 90 24.22 -3.52 3.57
N GLN A 91 24.59 -2.26 3.82
CA GLN A 91 23.75 -1.33 4.57
C GLN A 91 22.59 -0.83 3.69
N LEU A 92 21.36 -0.84 4.22
CA LEU A 92 20.20 -0.25 3.53
C LEU A 92 20.36 1.28 3.41
N PRO A 93 19.91 1.91 2.31
CA PRO A 93 19.88 3.36 2.23
C PRO A 93 18.91 3.92 3.29
N PRO A 94 19.26 4.97 4.06
CA PRO A 94 18.37 5.53 5.07
C PRO A 94 16.99 5.89 4.53
N ALA A 95 16.91 6.40 3.30
CA ALA A 95 15.67 6.70 2.61
C ALA A 95 14.73 5.49 2.45
N VAL A 96 15.26 4.27 2.26
CA VAL A 96 14.46 3.03 2.19
C VAL A 96 13.93 2.66 3.57
N VAL A 97 14.77 2.75 4.61
CA VAL A 97 14.37 2.47 6.01
C VAL A 97 13.28 3.44 6.45
N ASP A 98 13.46 4.74 6.22
CA ASP A 98 12.49 5.79 6.55
C ASP A 98 11.19 5.65 5.75
N TYR A 99 11.27 5.26 4.47
CA TYR A 99 10.10 4.96 3.64
C TYR A 99 9.30 3.77 4.20
N MET A 100 9.97 2.65 4.50
CA MET A 100 9.32 1.47 5.05
C MET A 100 8.67 1.76 6.41
N ARG A 101 9.37 2.52 7.27
CA ARG A 101 8.83 2.99 8.57
C ARG A 101 7.61 3.89 8.38
N GLN A 102 7.65 4.87 7.47
CA GLN A 102 6.53 5.80 7.23
C GLN A 102 5.31 5.09 6.59
N LYS A 103 5.52 4.17 5.65
CA LYS A 103 4.43 3.49 4.92
C LYS A 103 3.90 2.24 5.63
N GLY A 104 4.52 1.84 6.75
CA GLY A 104 4.14 0.65 7.54
C GLY A 104 4.43 -0.66 6.81
N ILE A 105 5.52 -0.73 6.04
CA ILE A 105 5.91 -1.95 5.31
C ILE A 105 6.69 -2.86 6.26
N GLN A 106 6.17 -4.07 6.47
CA GLN A 106 6.74 -5.08 7.35
C GLN A 106 7.60 -6.08 6.57
N VAL A 107 8.67 -6.56 7.20
CA VAL A 107 9.54 -7.63 6.67
C VAL A 107 9.38 -8.83 7.60
N ASP A 108 8.99 -9.99 7.06
CA ASP A 108 8.65 -11.19 7.84
C ASP A 108 7.67 -10.92 9.02
N GLY A 109 6.69 -10.03 8.80
CA GLY A 109 5.73 -9.59 9.82
C GLY A 109 6.28 -8.64 10.90
N LYS A 110 7.58 -8.34 10.90
CA LYS A 110 8.25 -7.42 11.83
C LYS A 110 8.33 -6.00 11.25
N SER A 111 8.54 -5.01 12.12
CA SER A 111 8.90 -3.66 11.65
C SER A 111 10.31 -3.67 11.06
N ILE A 112 10.65 -2.72 10.17
CA ILE A 112 12.01 -2.61 9.63
C ILE A 112 13.05 -2.36 10.74
N ASP A 113 12.68 -1.60 11.78
CA ASP A 113 13.56 -1.30 12.91
C ASP A 113 13.80 -2.52 13.82
N ASP A 114 12.86 -3.45 13.91
CA ASP A 114 13.04 -4.70 14.68
C ASP A 114 13.74 -5.78 13.85
N PHE A 115 13.42 -5.86 12.55
CA PHE A 115 14.12 -6.72 11.60
C PHE A 115 15.62 -6.39 11.51
N LEU A 116 16.00 -5.10 11.54
CA LEU A 116 17.39 -4.65 11.58
C LEU A 116 18.12 -5.06 12.87
N LYS A 117 17.45 -5.14 14.02
CA LYS A 117 18.04 -5.62 15.28
C LYS A 117 18.24 -7.14 15.26
N ASP A 118 17.20 -7.88 14.87
CA ASP A 118 17.23 -9.34 14.80
C ASP A 118 18.25 -9.85 13.76
N SER A 119 18.52 -9.05 12.72
CA SER A 119 19.52 -9.34 11.68
C SER A 119 20.97 -9.24 12.16
N ASN A 120 21.21 -8.72 13.37
CA ASN A 120 22.51 -8.57 14.01
C ASN A 120 22.71 -9.56 15.19
N PRO A 121 22.70 -10.89 14.98
CA PRO A 121 22.87 -11.90 16.04
C PRO A 121 24.25 -11.86 16.72
N ALA A 122 25.19 -11.13 16.15
CA ALA A 122 26.52 -10.86 16.70
C ALA A 122 26.52 -9.77 17.78
N GLN A 123 25.51 -8.91 17.85
CA GLN A 123 25.47 -7.76 18.78
C GLN A 123 25.73 -8.17 20.24
N PRO A 124 25.15 -9.28 20.79
CA PRO A 124 25.46 -9.72 22.15
C PRO A 124 26.93 -10.14 22.35
N PHE A 125 27.59 -10.64 21.30
CA PHE A 125 29.01 -11.01 21.35
C PHE A 125 29.91 -9.77 21.27
N LEU A 126 29.53 -8.77 20.47
CA LEU A 126 30.18 -7.47 20.39
C LEU A 126 30.10 -6.71 21.73
N ASP A 127 28.91 -6.62 22.31
CA ASP A 127 28.68 -5.96 23.58
C ASP A 127 29.41 -6.68 24.73
N LYS A 128 29.38 -8.04 24.74
CA LYS A 128 30.18 -8.84 25.68
C LYS A 128 31.68 -8.58 25.53
N LEU A 129 32.21 -8.49 24.31
CA LEU A 129 33.64 -8.21 24.10
C LEU A 129 33.99 -6.78 24.56
N ARG A 130 33.12 -5.80 24.34
CA ARG A 130 33.27 -4.42 24.84
C ARG A 130 33.26 -4.36 26.38
N ASP A 131 32.37 -5.09 27.04
CA ASP A 131 32.39 -5.23 28.51
C ASP A 131 33.70 -5.86 29.01
N LYS A 132 34.24 -6.85 28.28
CA LYS A 132 35.53 -7.48 28.62
C LYS A 132 36.73 -6.55 28.40
N ILE A 133 36.69 -5.72 27.36
CA ILE A 133 37.67 -4.64 27.12
C ILE A 133 37.61 -3.58 28.22
N ALA A 134 36.41 -3.22 28.69
CA ALA A 134 36.22 -2.26 29.79
C ALA A 134 36.67 -2.83 31.15
N ALA A 135 36.52 -4.15 31.36
CA ALA A 135 36.99 -4.86 32.54
C ALA A 135 38.47 -5.29 32.48
N ALA A 136 39.16 -5.11 31.35
CA ALA A 136 40.57 -5.47 31.19
C ALA A 136 41.49 -4.43 31.85
N GLY A 137 42.47 -4.91 32.62
CA GLY A 137 43.54 -4.06 33.15
C GLY A 137 44.58 -3.72 32.07
N PRO A 138 45.66 -2.99 32.44
CA PRO A 138 46.78 -2.69 31.52
C PRO A 138 47.42 -3.95 30.92
N GLU A 139 47.41 -5.06 31.68
CA GLU A 139 47.92 -6.38 31.32
C GLU A 139 47.00 -7.16 30.35
N GLY A 140 45.87 -6.59 29.90
CA GLY A 140 44.91 -7.27 29.03
C GLY A 140 44.01 -8.30 29.75
N MET A 141 43.48 -9.27 28.99
CA MET A 141 42.63 -10.35 29.52
C MET A 141 42.76 -11.65 28.70
N ARG A 142 42.57 -12.81 29.35
CA ARG A 142 42.55 -14.12 28.69
C ARG A 142 41.31 -14.35 27.82
N SER A 143 41.51 -14.97 26.66
CA SER A 143 40.45 -15.43 25.75
C SER A 143 39.46 -16.37 26.40
N ASP A 144 39.87 -17.19 27.39
CA ASP A 144 39.02 -18.11 28.17
C ASP A 144 37.66 -17.50 28.58
N SER A 145 37.65 -16.20 28.87
CA SER A 145 36.50 -15.46 29.39
C SER A 145 35.56 -14.86 28.33
N TRP A 146 35.95 -14.94 27.05
CA TRP A 146 35.20 -14.48 25.86
C TRP A 146 35.38 -15.42 24.64
N GLN A 147 35.75 -16.68 24.90
CA GLN A 147 36.03 -17.70 23.88
C GLN A 147 34.84 -18.01 22.97
N ASP A 148 33.62 -17.74 23.43
CA ASP A 148 32.38 -17.81 22.64
C ASP A 148 32.33 -16.75 21.52
N VAL A 149 32.94 -15.57 21.70
CA VAL A 149 33.08 -14.55 20.66
C VAL A 149 34.06 -15.03 19.58
N VAL A 150 35.20 -15.61 19.99
CA VAL A 150 36.20 -16.20 19.08
C VAL A 150 35.56 -17.33 18.26
N SER A 151 34.86 -18.25 18.93
CA SER A 151 34.15 -19.35 18.29
C SER A 151 33.02 -18.87 17.38
N TYR A 152 32.30 -17.80 17.74
CA TYR A 152 31.30 -17.18 16.88
C TYR A 152 31.93 -16.64 15.59
N MET A 153 33.02 -15.86 15.69
CA MET A 153 33.74 -15.31 14.54
C MET A 153 34.25 -16.43 13.62
N ASP A 154 34.90 -17.45 14.17
CA ASP A 154 35.44 -18.57 13.40
C ASP A 154 34.35 -19.43 12.74
N GLN A 155 33.20 -19.61 13.40
CA GLN A 155 32.05 -20.33 12.85
C GLN A 155 31.36 -19.54 11.73
N HIS A 156 31.30 -18.21 11.84
CA HIS A 156 30.67 -17.32 10.85
C HIS A 156 31.66 -16.83 9.77
N GLY A 157 32.90 -17.31 9.78
CA GLY A 157 33.92 -16.97 8.79
C GLY A 157 34.48 -15.55 8.89
N ILE A 158 34.24 -14.85 10.01
CA ILE A 158 34.73 -13.49 10.27
C ILE A 158 36.23 -13.58 10.53
N LYS A 159 37.02 -12.91 9.69
CA LYS A 159 38.49 -12.99 9.69
C LYS A 159 39.12 -11.75 10.28
N VAL A 160 40.13 -11.94 11.13
CA VAL A 160 41.00 -10.88 11.65
C VAL A 160 42.31 -10.95 10.86
N ASP A 161 42.70 -9.84 10.22
CA ASP A 161 43.87 -9.73 9.34
C ASP A 161 43.98 -10.85 8.27
N GLY A 162 42.83 -11.30 7.77
CA GLY A 162 42.72 -12.38 6.78
C GLY A 162 42.83 -13.81 7.34
N GLN A 163 43.10 -13.96 8.63
CA GLN A 163 43.18 -15.23 9.36
C GLN A 163 41.91 -15.49 10.17
N LYS A 164 41.75 -16.69 10.73
CA LYS A 164 40.70 -16.93 11.74
C LYS A 164 40.98 -16.13 13.01
N CYS A 165 39.95 -15.83 13.79
CA CYS A 165 40.08 -15.13 15.07
C CYS A 165 40.94 -15.96 16.05
N ALA A 166 40.76 -17.28 16.11
CA ALA A 166 41.66 -18.14 16.90
C ALA A 166 43.10 -18.11 16.36
N ASP A 167 43.31 -18.32 15.05
CA ASP A 167 44.66 -18.37 14.45
C ASP A 167 45.42 -17.05 14.67
N TYR A 168 44.74 -15.91 14.51
CA TYR A 168 45.24 -14.57 14.84
C TYR A 168 45.69 -14.48 16.30
N ILE A 169 44.83 -14.87 17.25
CA ILE A 169 45.14 -14.87 18.69
C ILE A 169 46.37 -15.75 19.00
N TRP A 170 46.47 -16.95 18.43
CA TRP A 170 47.63 -17.83 18.62
C TRP A 170 48.93 -17.27 18.02
N GLY A 171 48.83 -16.41 17.00
CA GLY A 171 49.94 -15.70 16.36
C GLY A 171 50.42 -14.44 17.07
N LEU A 172 49.68 -13.91 18.06
CA LEU A 172 50.04 -12.67 18.75
C LEU A 172 51.37 -12.79 19.53
N PRO A 173 52.19 -11.73 19.57
CA PRO A 173 53.49 -11.76 20.23
C PRO A 173 53.40 -11.95 21.74
N GLU A 174 52.34 -11.45 22.40
CA GLU A 174 52.09 -11.71 23.83
C GLU A 174 51.59 -13.13 24.11
N VAL A 175 50.93 -13.79 23.15
CA VAL A 175 50.44 -15.16 23.30
C VAL A 175 51.54 -16.17 23.02
N GLY A 176 52.40 -15.93 22.00
CA GLY A 176 53.63 -16.69 21.75
C GLY A 176 53.40 -18.21 21.63
N GLN A 177 52.26 -18.60 21.03
CA GLN A 177 51.74 -19.97 20.95
C GLN A 177 51.60 -20.72 22.29
N LYS A 178 51.29 -20.01 23.39
CA LYS A 178 51.06 -20.60 24.71
C LYS A 178 49.63 -20.36 25.19
N SER A 179 48.99 -21.41 25.72
CA SER A 179 47.69 -21.28 26.38
C SER A 179 47.79 -20.42 27.65
N GLY A 180 46.69 -19.75 28.03
CA GLY A 180 46.58 -18.98 29.27
C GLY A 180 47.41 -17.70 29.35
N GLN A 181 47.90 -17.16 28.22
CA GLN A 181 48.42 -15.79 28.18
C GLN A 181 47.25 -14.78 28.13
N ASN A 182 47.51 -13.54 28.56
CA ASN A 182 46.59 -12.45 28.34
C ASN A 182 46.75 -11.93 26.90
N ILE A 183 45.65 -11.45 26.32
CA ILE A 183 45.64 -10.70 25.07
C ILE A 183 45.55 -9.22 25.43
N SER A 184 46.42 -8.39 24.85
CA SER A 184 46.44 -6.95 25.15
C SER A 184 45.13 -6.26 24.76
N ARG A 185 44.83 -5.14 25.44
CA ARG A 185 43.60 -4.38 25.19
C ARG A 185 43.52 -3.87 23.73
N GLU A 186 44.65 -3.58 23.10
CA GLU A 186 44.71 -3.12 21.71
C GLU A 186 44.29 -4.23 20.73
N HIS A 187 44.83 -5.45 20.86
CA HIS A 187 44.40 -6.59 20.05
C HIS A 187 42.94 -7.01 20.35
N MET A 188 42.47 -6.91 21.61
CA MET A 188 41.05 -7.10 21.93
C MET A 188 40.16 -6.06 21.24
N GLN A 189 40.59 -4.79 21.19
CA GLN A 189 39.85 -3.72 20.52
C GLN A 189 39.81 -3.94 19.00
N HIS A 190 40.93 -4.31 18.37
CA HIS A 190 40.97 -4.66 16.94
C HIS A 190 39.99 -5.79 16.58
N ILE A 191 39.93 -6.83 17.41
CA ILE A 191 38.96 -7.92 17.24
C ILE A 191 37.51 -7.42 17.41
N ALA A 192 37.25 -6.49 18.33
CA ALA A 192 35.94 -5.87 18.51
C ALA A 192 35.54 -4.92 17.38
N ASP A 193 36.50 -4.24 16.75
CA ASP A 193 36.28 -3.33 15.63
C ASP A 193 36.04 -4.13 14.32
N VAL A 194 36.83 -5.17 14.07
CA VAL A 194 36.57 -6.15 12.99
C VAL A 194 35.21 -6.84 13.18
N LEU A 195 34.84 -7.19 14.42
CA LEU A 195 33.51 -7.71 14.72
C LEU A 195 32.42 -6.65 14.50
N ALA A 196 32.65 -5.38 14.82
CA ALA A 196 31.70 -4.31 14.53
C ALA A 196 31.46 -4.17 13.02
N GLU A 197 32.52 -4.03 12.22
CA GLU A 197 32.43 -3.91 10.75
C GLU A 197 31.73 -5.11 10.11
N ALA A 198 32.01 -6.34 10.54
CA ALA A 198 31.33 -7.55 10.07
C ALA A 198 29.83 -7.63 10.44
N THR A 199 29.34 -6.68 11.25
CA THR A 199 27.96 -6.63 11.77
C THR A 199 27.20 -5.36 11.37
N GLU A 200 27.82 -4.47 10.60
CA GLU A 200 27.11 -3.34 10.01
C GLU A 200 26.42 -3.73 8.69
N GLY A 201 25.12 -3.97 8.76
CA GLY A 201 24.26 -4.15 7.60
C GLY A 201 23.73 -5.57 7.43
N LEU A 202 22.89 -5.73 6.41
CA LEU A 202 22.14 -6.94 6.14
C LEU A 202 22.90 -7.86 5.19
N ASP A 203 22.81 -9.17 5.40
CA ASP A 203 23.29 -10.16 4.43
C ASP A 203 22.41 -10.22 3.17
N LYS A 204 22.88 -10.95 2.16
CA LYS A 204 22.20 -11.07 0.87
C LYS A 204 20.77 -11.61 0.99
N GLY A 205 20.53 -12.61 1.84
CA GLY A 205 19.20 -13.18 2.07
C GLY A 205 18.26 -12.24 2.82
N GLN A 206 18.80 -11.50 3.79
CA GLN A 206 18.07 -10.44 4.51
C GLN A 206 17.68 -9.29 3.57
N LEU A 207 18.55 -8.89 2.64
CA LEU A 207 18.26 -7.88 1.61
C LEU A 207 17.23 -8.38 0.59
N ASP A 208 17.28 -9.65 0.17
CA ASP A 208 16.25 -10.27 -0.67
C ASP A 208 14.88 -10.31 0.04
N MET A 209 14.83 -10.52 1.36
CA MET A 209 13.58 -10.41 2.14
C MET A 209 13.03 -8.98 2.19
N VAL A 210 13.89 -7.97 2.38
CA VAL A 210 13.50 -6.54 2.35
C VAL A 210 12.98 -6.16 0.96
N LYS A 211 13.68 -6.56 -0.10
CA LYS A 211 13.25 -6.37 -1.49
C LYS A 211 11.90 -7.04 -1.76
N SER A 212 11.73 -8.29 -1.36
CA SER A 212 10.48 -9.05 -1.54
C SER A 212 9.29 -8.39 -0.84
N ALA A 213 9.49 -7.77 0.33
CA ALA A 213 8.46 -7.01 1.02
C ALA A 213 8.05 -5.74 0.26
N LEU A 214 9.01 -5.01 -0.31
CA LEU A 214 8.79 -3.82 -1.13
C LEU A 214 8.10 -4.15 -2.47
N GLU A 215 8.53 -5.21 -3.15
CA GLU A 215 7.89 -5.71 -4.38
C GLU A 215 6.47 -6.23 -4.12
N THR A 216 6.23 -6.88 -2.97
CA THR A 216 4.89 -7.29 -2.53
C THR A 216 3.96 -6.10 -2.29
N ASP A 217 4.48 -5.00 -1.72
CA ASP A 217 3.70 -3.77 -1.54
C ASP A 217 3.41 -3.05 -2.87
N SER A 218 4.41 -2.98 -3.75
CA SER A 218 4.31 -2.47 -5.12
C SER A 218 3.24 -3.20 -5.93
N GLY A 219 3.25 -4.54 -5.91
CA GLY A 219 2.25 -5.39 -6.56
C GLY A 219 0.84 -5.14 -6.03
N ARG A 220 0.64 -5.26 -4.70
CA ARG A 220 -0.66 -5.01 -4.04
C ARG A 220 -1.24 -3.63 -4.34
N CYS A 221 -0.40 -2.60 -4.47
CA CYS A 221 -0.84 -1.26 -4.82
C CYS A 221 -1.16 -1.13 -6.32
N SER A 222 -0.42 -1.80 -7.20
CA SER A 222 -0.68 -1.87 -8.65
C SER A 222 -1.98 -2.64 -8.98
N ASP A 223 -2.25 -3.73 -8.27
CA ASP A 223 -3.52 -4.47 -8.35
C ASP A 223 -4.71 -3.57 -7.97
N PHE A 224 -4.57 -2.81 -6.87
CA PHE A 224 -5.60 -1.85 -6.45
C PHE A 224 -5.83 -0.76 -7.49
N VAL A 225 -4.78 -0.20 -8.10
CA VAL A 225 -4.90 0.81 -9.16
C VAL A 225 -5.67 0.26 -10.36
N THR A 226 -5.33 -0.96 -10.78
CA THR A 226 -6.01 -1.65 -11.89
C THR A 226 -7.49 -1.89 -11.56
N GLN A 227 -7.79 -2.33 -10.34
CA GLN A 227 -9.17 -2.52 -9.87
C GLN A 227 -9.95 -1.19 -9.78
N ALA A 228 -9.32 -0.12 -9.30
CA ALA A 228 -9.93 1.20 -9.18
C ALA A 228 -10.25 1.80 -10.55
N GLN A 229 -9.37 1.65 -11.53
CA GLN A 229 -9.59 2.09 -12.92
C GLN A 229 -10.83 1.42 -13.54
N LEU A 230 -11.02 0.11 -13.32
CA LEU A 230 -12.21 -0.62 -13.76
C LEU A 230 -13.49 -0.17 -13.04
N GLN A 231 -13.41 0.11 -11.74
CA GLN A 231 -14.54 0.65 -10.96
C GLN A 231 -14.94 2.04 -11.47
N ILE A 232 -13.97 2.92 -11.73
CA ILE A 232 -14.17 4.25 -12.33
C ILE A 232 -14.82 4.15 -13.71
N GLN A 233 -14.36 3.26 -14.59
CA GLN A 233 -14.98 3.04 -15.90
C GLN A 233 -16.44 2.58 -15.79
N LYS A 234 -16.75 1.68 -14.85
CA LYS A 234 -18.14 1.25 -14.58
C LYS A 234 -19.00 2.42 -14.08
N THR A 235 -18.48 3.25 -13.17
CA THR A 235 -19.18 4.44 -12.66
C THR A 235 -19.45 5.46 -13.77
N MET A 236 -18.49 5.70 -14.66
CA MET A 236 -18.67 6.55 -15.86
C MET A 236 -19.74 5.98 -16.82
N GLN A 237 -19.80 4.66 -17.01
CA GLN A 237 -20.87 4.02 -17.80
C GLN A 237 -22.25 4.24 -17.15
N SER A 238 -22.37 4.05 -15.83
CA SER A 238 -23.62 4.32 -15.10
C SER A 238 -24.04 5.80 -15.15
N TYR A 239 -23.08 6.73 -15.04
CA TYR A 239 -23.32 8.16 -15.19
C TYR A 239 -23.87 8.51 -16.59
N ASN A 240 -23.26 7.97 -17.66
CA ASN A 240 -23.73 8.17 -19.03
C ASN A 240 -25.13 7.57 -19.28
N VAL A 241 -25.47 6.46 -18.61
CA VAL A 241 -26.86 5.92 -18.62
C VAL A 241 -27.83 6.88 -17.95
N CYS A 242 -27.50 7.46 -16.79
CA CYS A 242 -28.34 8.48 -16.15
C CYS A 242 -28.55 9.72 -17.04
N VAL A 243 -27.50 10.22 -17.71
CA VAL A 243 -27.61 11.33 -18.68
C VAL A 243 -28.57 10.96 -19.82
N SER A 244 -28.46 9.76 -20.38
CA SER A 244 -29.36 9.28 -21.45
C SER A 244 -30.83 9.18 -20.99
N LEU A 245 -31.06 8.71 -19.76
CA LEU A 245 -32.40 8.64 -19.16
C LEU A 245 -32.98 10.03 -18.90
N ILE A 246 -32.20 10.97 -18.37
CA ILE A 246 -32.64 12.37 -18.19
C ILE A 246 -33.03 12.99 -19.54
N ASN A 247 -32.18 12.86 -20.56
CA ASN A 247 -32.47 13.38 -21.90
C ASN A 247 -33.77 12.78 -22.49
N SER A 248 -34.00 11.49 -22.25
CA SER A 248 -35.21 10.80 -22.69
C SER A 248 -36.46 11.29 -21.94
N MET A 249 -36.39 11.45 -20.62
CA MET A 249 -37.49 12.03 -19.82
C MET A 249 -37.76 13.49 -20.18
N SER A 250 -36.73 14.29 -20.45
CA SER A 250 -36.87 15.67 -20.92
C SER A 250 -37.53 15.75 -22.30
N SER A 251 -37.22 14.82 -23.21
CA SER A 251 -37.88 14.74 -24.52
C SER A 251 -39.36 14.35 -24.39
N LEU A 252 -39.68 13.40 -23.50
CA LEU A 252 -41.07 13.00 -23.21
C LEU A 252 -41.87 14.15 -22.58
N LEU A 253 -41.29 14.89 -21.63
CA LEU A 253 -41.89 16.11 -21.06
C LEU A 253 -42.16 17.16 -22.15
N ALA A 254 -41.20 17.42 -23.04
CA ALA A 254 -41.38 18.34 -24.15
C ALA A 254 -42.49 17.89 -25.12
N GLU A 255 -42.59 16.59 -25.41
CA GLU A 255 -43.63 16.02 -26.28
C GLU A 255 -45.02 16.04 -25.63
N MET A 256 -45.13 15.76 -24.32
CA MET A 256 -46.39 15.93 -23.57
C MET A 256 -46.84 17.39 -23.56
N ASN A 257 -45.95 18.33 -23.24
CA ASN A 257 -46.27 19.76 -23.21
C ASN A 257 -46.67 20.28 -24.61
N LYS A 258 -46.07 19.74 -25.67
CA LYS A 258 -46.47 19.99 -27.06
C LYS A 258 -47.86 19.42 -27.36
N SER A 259 -48.13 18.16 -26.97
CA SER A 259 -49.44 17.52 -27.17
C SER A 259 -50.57 18.28 -26.45
N ILE A 260 -50.34 18.69 -25.20
CA ILE A 260 -51.29 19.49 -24.41
C ILE A 260 -51.54 20.85 -25.09
N SER A 261 -50.48 21.59 -25.45
CA SER A 261 -50.62 22.89 -26.14
C SER A 261 -51.20 22.81 -27.55
N GLN A 262 -51.18 21.64 -28.19
CA GLN A 262 -51.86 21.36 -29.46
C GLN A 262 -53.35 21.00 -29.30
N ASN A 263 -53.79 20.50 -28.13
CA ASN A 263 -55.21 20.23 -27.84
C ASN A 263 -55.96 21.43 -27.23
N ILE A 264 -55.24 22.50 -26.86
CA ILE A 264 -55.80 23.76 -26.30
C ILE A 264 -56.05 24.81 -27.42
N ARG A 265 -55.98 24.41 -28.70
CA ARG A 265 -56.15 25.26 -29.90
C ARG A 265 -57.35 24.85 -30.74
#